data_AF-A0A497MIG3-F1
#
_entry.id   AF-A0A497MIG3-F1
#
_cell.length_a   1.000
_cell.length_b   1.000
_cell.length_c   1.000
_cell.angle_alpha   90.00
_cell.angle_beta   90.00
_cell.angle_gamma   90.00
#
_symmetry.space_group_name_H-M   'P 1'
#
loop_
_entity.id
_entity.type
_entity.pdbx_description
1 polymer ?
#
loop_
_entity_poly.entity_id
_entity_poly.type
_entity_poly.pdbx_seq_one_letter_code
_entity_poly.pdbx_strand_id
1 'polypeptide(L)'
;MFKCPVCGRVFKRLYSLKLHFKKHAQLYYLLKTCPVCGKRFRSEYSLTLHLASKFIQDDKHMLYYYLMASGNTSSNRSRFHHAQRLAYNMLRAT
;
A
#
# COMPACT_ATOMS: atom_id res chain seq x y z
N MET A 1 4.71 16.58 6.68
CA MET A 1 3.74 16.46 5.56
C MET A 1 3.61 14.99 5.17
N PHE A 2 2.58 14.59 4.41
CA PHE A 2 2.40 13.20 3.97
C PHE A 2 2.47 13.07 2.45
N LYS A 3 3.49 12.39 1.91
CA LYS A 3 3.71 12.26 0.47
C LYS A 3 3.16 10.94 -0.07
N CYS A 4 2.42 10.99 -1.17
CA CYS A 4 1.96 9.79 -1.87
C CYS A 4 3.14 9.07 -2.54
N PRO A 5 3.39 7.78 -2.25
CA PRO A 5 4.51 7.05 -2.84
C PRO A 5 4.29 6.67 -4.31
N VAL A 6 3.05 6.79 -4.83
CA VAL A 6 2.69 6.45 -6.21
C VAL A 6 2.79 7.67 -7.13
N CYS A 7 2.23 8.81 -6.74
CA CYS A 7 2.18 10.01 -7.59
C CYS A 7 2.93 11.23 -7.02
N GLY A 8 3.55 11.10 -5.84
CA GLY A 8 4.33 12.17 -5.22
C GLY A 8 3.51 13.32 -4.61
N ARG A 9 2.17 13.33 -4.76
CA ARG A 9 1.31 14.39 -4.22
C ARG A 9 1.40 14.47 -2.70
N VAL A 10 1.49 15.69 -2.16
CA VAL A 10 1.65 15.96 -0.74
C VAL A 10 0.32 16.35 -0.09
N PHE A 11 0.05 15.81 1.09
CA PHE A 11 -1.14 16.05 1.88
C PHE A 11 -0.79 16.55 3.28
N LYS A 12 -1.62 17.43 3.83
CA LYS A 12 -1.45 17.97 5.20
C LYS A 12 -1.78 16.94 6.28
N ARG A 13 -2.64 15.96 5.99
CA ARG A 13 -3.12 14.94 6.95
C ARG A 13 -3.00 13.54 6.37
N LEU A 14 -2.66 12.56 7.21
CA LEU A 14 -2.58 11.14 6.82
C LEU A 14 -3.93 10.61 6.32
N TYR A 15 -5.03 11.03 6.94
CA TYR A 15 -6.38 10.68 6.52
C TYR A 15 -6.64 11.08 5.04
N SER A 16 -6.28 12.30 4.67
CA SER A 16 -6.44 12.81 3.31
C SER A 16 -5.62 12.01 2.30
N LEU A 17 -4.40 11.62 2.67
CA LEU A 17 -3.57 10.72 1.86
C LEU A 17 -4.22 9.34 1.71
N LYS A 18 -4.72 8.73 2.79
CA LYS A 18 -5.40 7.43 2.75
C LYS A 18 -6.62 7.46 1.82
N LEU A 19 -7.43 8.52 1.89
CA LEU A 19 -8.58 8.69 1.01
C LEU A 19 -8.16 8.83 -0.46
N HIS A 20 -7.11 9.61 -0.72
CA HIS A 20 -6.53 9.71 -2.06
C HIS A 20 -6.02 8.36 -2.57
N PHE A 21 -5.34 7.58 -1.72
CA PHE A 21 -4.73 6.32 -2.10
C PHE A 21 -5.73 5.23 -2.48
N LYS A 22 -6.93 5.24 -1.89
CA LYS A 22 -8.02 4.34 -2.29
C LYS A 22 -8.33 4.44 -3.79
N LYS A 23 -8.25 5.64 -4.38
CA LYS A 23 -8.45 5.85 -5.82
C LYS A 23 -7.37 5.18 -6.66
N HIS A 24 -6.11 5.29 -6.25
CA HIS A 24 -5.03 4.57 -6.92
C HIS A 24 -5.32 3.08 -6.90
N ALA A 25 -5.63 2.54 -5.75
CA ALA A 25 -5.75 1.10 -5.68
C ALA A 25 -6.95 0.53 -6.42
N GLN A 26 -8.08 1.24 -6.43
CA GLN A 26 -9.20 0.83 -7.28
C GLN A 26 -8.79 0.74 -8.75
N LEU A 27 -8.02 1.73 -9.25
CA LEU A 27 -7.49 1.69 -10.61
C LEU A 27 -6.52 0.52 -10.83
N TYR A 28 -5.59 0.29 -9.90
CA TYR A 28 -4.58 -0.77 -10.04
C TYR A 28 -5.14 -2.18 -9.90
N TYR A 29 -6.17 -2.37 -9.07
CA TYR A 29 -6.93 -3.62 -9.01
C TYR A 29 -7.67 -3.88 -10.32
N LEU A 30 -8.38 -2.88 -10.88
CA LEU A 30 -9.03 -2.98 -12.18
C LEU A 30 -8.04 -3.32 -13.30
N LEU A 31 -6.87 -2.69 -13.30
CA LEU A 31 -5.79 -2.96 -14.26
C LEU A 31 -5.01 -4.23 -13.94
N LYS A 32 -5.29 -4.89 -12.82
CA LYS A 32 -4.55 -6.05 -12.29
C LYS A 32 -3.04 -5.82 -12.33
N THR A 33 -2.61 -4.61 -11.99
CA THR A 33 -1.21 -4.18 -12.12
C THR A 33 -0.70 -3.71 -10.77
N CYS A 34 0.49 -4.16 -10.38
CA CYS A 34 1.12 -3.66 -9.17
C CYS A 34 1.60 -2.20 -9.40
N PRO A 35 1.18 -1.25 -8.57
CA PRO A 35 1.59 0.15 -8.70
C PRO A 35 3.03 0.43 -8.30
N VAL A 36 3.67 -0.51 -7.59
CA VAL A 36 5.03 -0.34 -7.07
C VAL A 36 6.06 -0.84 -8.07
N CYS A 37 5.84 -2.02 -8.67
CA CYS A 37 6.77 -2.61 -9.62
C CYS A 37 6.25 -2.70 -11.06
N GLY A 38 5.02 -2.25 -11.34
CA GLY A 38 4.42 -2.27 -12.68
C GLY A 38 4.00 -3.66 -13.19
N LYS A 39 4.18 -4.73 -12.40
CA LYS A 39 3.88 -6.10 -12.84
C LYS A 39 2.39 -6.31 -13.07
N ARG A 40 2.01 -6.85 -14.23
CA ARG A 40 0.62 -7.25 -14.56
C ARG A 40 0.31 -8.66 -14.10
N PHE A 41 -0.93 -8.86 -13.68
CA PHE A 41 -1.46 -10.08 -13.11
C PHE A 41 -2.73 -10.53 -13.83
N ARG A 42 -3.03 -11.83 -13.77
CA ARG A 42 -4.19 -12.41 -14.47
C ARG A 42 -5.49 -12.19 -13.69
N SER A 43 -5.41 -12.05 -12.37
CA SER A 43 -6.54 -11.81 -11.47
C SER A 43 -6.20 -10.87 -10.33
N GLU A 44 -7.22 -10.24 -9.74
CA GLU A 44 -7.07 -9.45 -8.51
C GLU A 44 -6.48 -10.26 -7.36
N TYR A 45 -6.92 -11.53 -7.21
CA TYR A 45 -6.36 -12.45 -6.22
C TYR A 45 -4.84 -12.62 -6.37
N SER A 46 -4.35 -12.80 -7.60
CA SER A 46 -2.91 -12.92 -7.85
C SER A 46 -2.13 -11.63 -7.57
N LEU A 47 -2.74 -10.45 -7.77
CA LEU A 47 -2.18 -9.17 -7.36
C LEU A 47 -2.14 -9.03 -5.84
N THR A 48 -3.21 -9.42 -5.13
CA THR A 48 -3.26 -9.41 -3.66
C THR A 48 -2.19 -10.31 -3.05
N LEU A 49 -2.02 -11.53 -3.57
CA LEU A 49 -0.95 -12.45 -3.14
C LEU A 49 0.44 -11.87 -3.39
N HIS A 50 0.67 -11.24 -4.54
CA HIS A 50 1.92 -10.55 -4.82
C HIS A 50 2.22 -9.48 -3.77
N LEU A 51 1.26 -8.58 -3.52
CA LEU A 51 1.41 -7.53 -2.51
C LEU A 51 1.69 -8.13 -1.12
N ALA A 52 0.96 -9.19 -0.75
CA ALA A 52 1.14 -9.91 0.50
C ALA A 52 2.54 -10.53 0.67
N SER A 53 3.04 -11.18 -0.39
CA SER A 53 4.35 -11.83 -0.38
C SER A 53 5.51 -10.83 -0.32
N LYS A 54 5.33 -9.64 -0.90
CA LYS A 54 6.39 -8.64 -1.02
C LYS A 54 6.64 -7.84 0.26
N PHE A 55 5.87 -8.04 1.34
CA PHE A 55 6.09 -7.37 2.63
C PHE A 55 7.47 -7.55 3.24
N ILE A 56 8.13 -8.67 2.93
CA ILE A 56 9.41 -9.02 3.53
C ILE A 56 10.57 -8.50 2.66
N GLN A 57 10.29 -8.07 1.43
CA GLN A 57 11.30 -7.77 0.42
C GLN A 57 11.31 -6.30 -0.04
N ASP A 58 10.20 -5.58 0.13
CA ASP A 58 10.07 -4.21 -0.37
C ASP A 58 9.12 -3.38 0.51
N ASP A 59 9.69 -2.37 1.16
CA ASP A 59 8.98 -1.47 2.06
C ASP A 59 7.86 -0.67 1.37
N LYS A 60 7.96 -0.40 0.05
CA LYS A 60 6.92 0.29 -0.72
C LYS A 60 5.73 -0.63 -1.00
N HIS A 61 5.96 -1.93 -1.22
CA HIS A 61 4.87 -2.92 -1.35
C HIS A 61 4.12 -3.10 -0.03
N MET A 62 4.85 -3.13 1.08
CA MET A 62 4.27 -3.12 2.44
C MET A 62 3.45 -1.86 2.70
N LEU A 63 3.97 -0.68 2.33
CA LEU A 63 3.26 0.59 2.45
C LEU A 63 1.96 0.60 1.63
N TYR A 64 2.01 0.13 0.39
CA TYR A 64 0.81 0.03 -0.47
C TYR A 64 -0.26 -0.86 0.19
N TYR A 65 0.12 -2.02 0.71
CA TYR A 65 -0.82 -2.88 1.42
C TYR A 65 -1.35 -2.29 2.72
N TYR A 66 -0.50 -1.64 3.53
CA TYR A 66 -0.94 -0.95 4.74
C TYR A 66 -2.01 0.11 4.44
N LEU A 67 -1.85 0.84 3.33
CA LEU A 67 -2.82 1.84 2.89
C LEU A 67 -4.11 1.24 2.32
N MET A 68 -4.09 -0.06 1.98
CA MET A 68 -5.19 -0.78 1.32
C MET A 68 -5.95 -1.76 2.20
N ALA A 69 -5.33 -2.29 3.25
CA ALA A 69 -5.93 -3.23 4.16
C ALA A 69 -7.07 -2.55 4.93
N SER A 70 -8.27 -2.64 4.39
CA SER A 70 -9.53 -2.46 5.13
C SER A 70 -9.64 -3.72 6.00
N GLY A 71 -9.30 -3.59 7.28
CA GLY A 71 -9.02 -4.69 8.21
C GLY A 71 -9.83 -5.97 7.97
N ASN A 72 -9.17 -6.99 7.39
CA ASN A 72 -9.55 -8.40 7.49
C ASN A 72 -8.48 -9.26 6.80
N THR A 73 -7.34 -9.44 7.47
CA THR A 73 -6.53 -10.66 7.31
C THR A 73 -6.08 -11.06 8.70
N SER A 74 -6.80 -12.01 9.30
CA SER A 74 -6.63 -12.56 10.65
C SER A 74 -5.34 -13.38 10.83
N SER A 75 -4.27 -13.07 10.09
CA SER A 75 -3.13 -13.99 10.00
C SER A 75 -1.82 -13.47 10.56
N ASN A 76 -1.64 -12.20 10.96
CA ASN A 76 -0.42 -11.76 11.66
C ASN A 76 -0.50 -10.32 12.24
N ARG A 77 -1.03 -10.19 13.47
CA ARG A 77 -1.11 -8.89 14.19
C ARG A 77 0.25 -8.22 14.39
N SER A 78 1.31 -8.98 14.71
CA SER A 78 2.65 -8.41 14.93
C SER A 78 3.26 -7.80 13.68
N ARG A 79 3.09 -8.44 12.51
CA ARG A 79 3.62 -7.91 11.24
C ARG A 79 2.87 -6.66 10.80
N PHE A 80 1.57 -6.59 11.10
CA PHE A 80 0.75 -5.40 10.85
C PHE A 80 1.22 -4.19 11.67
N HIS A 81 1.53 -4.36 12.96
CA HIS A 81 2.04 -3.26 13.79
C HIS A 81 3.44 -2.78 13.36
N HIS A 82 4.33 -3.69 12.97
CA HIS A 82 5.62 -3.32 12.38
C HIS A 82 5.46 -2.56 11.07
N ALA A 83 4.60 -3.07 10.17
CA ALA A 83 4.29 -2.43 8.89
C ALA A 83 3.66 -1.05 9.07
N GLN A 84 2.81 -0.86 10.08
CA GLN A 84 2.17 0.41 10.38
C GLN A 84 3.17 1.49 10.79
N ARG A 85 4.19 1.15 11.60
CA ARG A 85 5.24 2.10 12.01
C ARG A 85 6.15 2.49 10.85
N LEU A 86 6.63 1.51 10.09
CA LEU A 86 7.46 1.77 8.92
C LEU A 86 6.70 2.55 7.85
N ALA A 87 5.46 2.17 7.55
CA ALA A 87 4.60 2.89 6.62
C ALA A 87 4.39 4.34 7.06
N TYR A 88 4.10 4.57 8.34
CA TYR A 88 3.96 5.92 8.89
C TYR A 88 5.22 6.76 8.69
N ASN A 89 6.40 6.20 8.96
CA ASN A 89 7.69 6.87 8.78
C ASN A 89 7.97 7.19 7.30
N MET A 90 7.72 6.26 6.40
CA MET A 90 7.91 6.45 4.95
C MET A 90 7.00 7.52 4.36
N LEU A 91 5.77 7.63 4.86
CA LEU A 91 4.82 8.64 4.43
C LEU A 91 5.19 10.03 4.94
N ARG A 92 5.91 10.10 6.06
CA ARG A 92 6.25 11.34 6.75
C ARG A 92 7.51 12.04 6.21
N ALA A 93 8.09 11.55 5.11
CA ALA A 93 9.32 12.05 4.52
C ALA A 93 9.45 13.58 4.66
N THR A 94 10.57 13.99 5.27
CA THR A 94 10.98 15.36 5.60
C THR A 94 10.76 16.33 4.46
#